data_AF-A0A351F9R5-F1
#
_entry.id   AF-A0A351F9R5-F1
#
_cell.length_a   1.000
_cell.length_b   1.000
_cell.length_c   1.000
_cell.angle_alpha   90.00
_cell.angle_beta   90.00
_cell.angle_gamma   90.00
#
_symmetry.space_group_name_H-M   'P 1'
#
loop_
_entity.id
_entity.type
_entity.pdbx_description
1 polymer ?
#
loop_
_entity_poly.entity_id
_entity_poly.type
_entity_poly.pdbx_seq_one_letter_code
_entity_poly.pdbx_strand_id
1 'polypeptide(L)'
;MLSESAFSSKNGNLHLVLRTCLHHLRYPVLLFWVLTARAESPKNLFFEEKIFPILDSHCIKCHGPEKQKGDLRLDLLSTDFLNDRGAAETWHDASDQIKLGEMPPE
;
A
#
# COMPACT_ATOMS: atom_id res chain seq x y z
N MET A 1 26.69 49.68 -64.38
CA MET A 1 26.22 50.24 -63.10
C MET A 1 24.97 49.45 -62.72
N LEU A 2 24.88 48.60 -61.71
CA LEU A 2 25.78 48.00 -60.69
C LEU A 2 25.13 46.63 -60.42
N SER A 3 25.76 45.53 -60.81
CA SER A 3 26.49 44.60 -59.94
C SER A 3 25.69 44.03 -58.76
N GLU A 4 25.53 42.72 -58.81
CA GLU A 4 25.12 41.78 -57.77
C GLU A 4 25.73 42.07 -56.40
N SER A 5 24.99 41.79 -55.32
CA SER A 5 25.43 40.92 -54.21
C SER A 5 24.57 41.11 -52.95
N ALA A 6 24.63 40.10 -52.09
CA ALA A 6 24.18 40.04 -50.71
C ALA A 6 22.78 39.48 -50.43
N PHE A 7 22.56 38.24 -50.90
CA PHE A 7 21.96 37.21 -50.06
C PHE A 7 22.82 37.07 -48.79
N SER A 8 22.45 37.77 -47.72
CA SER A 8 23.16 37.74 -46.44
C SER A 8 22.21 37.43 -45.30
N SER A 9 22.31 36.19 -44.82
CA SER A 9 22.31 35.82 -43.41
C SER A 9 21.12 36.28 -42.56
N LYS A 10 20.14 35.37 -42.39
CA LYS A 10 19.44 35.22 -41.11
C LYS A 10 19.67 33.81 -40.59
N ASN A 11 20.92 33.59 -40.19
CA ASN A 11 21.35 32.43 -39.42
C ASN A 11 20.94 32.68 -37.95
N GLY A 12 20.15 31.77 -37.39
CA GLY A 12 19.85 31.77 -35.95
C GLY A 12 18.36 31.69 -35.68
N ASN A 13 17.80 30.48 -35.76
CA ASN A 13 16.64 30.00 -34.96
C ASN A 13 16.00 28.71 -35.51
N LEU A 14 16.58 28.04 -36.52
CA LEU A 14 15.99 26.79 -37.03
C LEU A 14 16.41 25.53 -36.25
N HIS A 15 17.49 25.60 -35.46
CA HIS A 15 18.01 24.44 -34.71
C HIS A 15 17.40 24.27 -33.31
N LEU A 16 16.73 25.32 -32.79
CA LEU A 16 16.13 25.28 -31.45
C LEU A 16 14.75 24.59 -31.47
N VAL A 17 14.01 24.69 -32.58
CA VAL A 17 12.66 24.11 -32.69
C VAL A 17 12.67 22.58 -32.88
N LEU A 18 13.77 22.02 -33.43
CA LEU A 18 13.88 20.58 -33.71
C LEU A 18 14.42 19.76 -32.53
N ARG A 19 15.01 20.39 -31.50
CA ARG A 19 15.52 19.71 -30.28
C ARG A 19 14.49 19.58 -29.16
N THR A 20 13.45 20.42 -29.17
CA THR A 20 12.40 20.43 -28.14
C THR A 20 11.35 19.33 -28.37
N CYS A 21 11.23 18.79 -29.59
CA CYS A 21 10.20 17.81 -29.92
C CYS A 21 10.50 16.37 -29.45
N LEU A 22 11.75 16.02 -29.12
CA LEU A 22 12.12 14.66 -28.68
C LEU A 22 12.11 14.44 -27.15
N HIS A 23 11.99 15.49 -26.34
CA HIS A 23 11.98 15.38 -24.87
C HIS A 23 10.56 15.29 -24.28
N HIS A 24 9.54 15.76 -24.98
CA HIS A 24 8.14 15.69 -24.52
C HIS A 24 7.49 14.31 -24.69
N LEU A 25 8.13 13.37 -25.39
CA LEU A 25 7.58 12.03 -25.61
C LEU A 25 8.09 10.97 -24.61
N ARG A 26 9.18 11.25 -23.88
CA ARG A 26 9.72 10.32 -22.86
C ARG A 26 9.36 10.70 -21.43
N TYR A 27 9.05 11.97 -21.17
CA TYR A 27 8.72 12.50 -19.84
C TYR A 27 7.31 12.16 -19.30
N PRO A 28 6.22 12.13 -20.09
CA PRO A 28 4.89 11.89 -19.52
C PRO A 28 4.69 10.43 -19.11
N VAL A 29 5.43 9.49 -19.70
CA VAL A 29 5.32 8.05 -19.38
C VAL A 29 5.94 7.73 -18.02
N LEU A 30 7.07 8.33 -17.67
CA LEU A 30 7.73 8.08 -16.37
C LEU A 30 6.98 8.70 -15.20
N LEU A 31 6.42 9.90 -15.35
CA LEU A 31 5.56 10.52 -14.33
C LEU A 31 4.24 9.76 -14.14
N PHE A 32 3.69 9.17 -15.21
CA PHE A 32 2.49 8.34 -15.13
C PHE A 32 2.74 6.99 -14.44
N TRP A 33 3.90 6.36 -14.66
CA TRP A 33 4.28 5.09 -14.03
C TRP A 33 4.52 5.20 -12.51
N VAL A 34 5.04 6.33 -12.03
CA VAL A 34 5.24 6.57 -10.59
C VAL A 34 3.90 6.75 -9.85
N LEU A 35 2.88 7.30 -10.53
CA LEU A 35 1.59 7.61 -9.90
C LEU A 35 0.74 6.37 -9.61
N THR A 36 1.02 5.23 -10.24
CA THR A 36 0.24 3.98 -10.06
C THR A 36 0.88 2.95 -9.13
N ALA A 37 2.07 3.23 -8.58
CA ALA A 37 2.73 2.30 -7.66
C ALA A 37 2.05 2.33 -6.28
N ARG A 38 1.08 1.44 -6.06
CA ARG A 38 0.56 1.14 -4.72
C ARG A 38 1.50 0.15 -4.04
N ALA A 39 2.17 0.57 -2.97
CA ALA A 39 2.93 -0.34 -2.12
C ALA A 39 1.94 -1.17 -1.29
N GLU A 40 1.86 -2.48 -1.54
CA GLU A 40 1.21 -3.43 -0.64
C GLU A 40 2.04 -3.51 0.64
N SER A 41 1.41 -3.31 1.80
CA SER A 41 2.12 -3.24 3.07
C SER A 41 2.45 -4.65 3.58
N PRO A 42 3.69 -4.93 4.05
CA PRO A 42 4.10 -6.25 4.55
C PRO A 42 3.54 -6.58 5.95
N LYS A 43 2.35 -6.08 6.31
CA LYS A 43 1.69 -6.26 7.63
C LYS A 43 1.00 -7.62 7.79
N ASN A 44 0.47 -8.15 6.70
CA ASN A 44 0.26 -9.59 6.52
C ASN A 44 1.66 -10.25 6.56
N LEU A 45 1.96 -11.51 6.28
CA LEU A 45 3.29 -12.11 6.55
C LEU A 45 3.77 -12.05 8.02
N PHE A 46 4.08 -10.89 8.61
CA PHE A 46 4.50 -10.79 10.01
C PHE A 46 3.42 -11.34 10.96
N PHE A 47 2.16 -10.97 10.73
CA PHE A 47 1.06 -11.51 11.52
C PHE A 47 0.96 -13.03 11.36
N GLU A 48 0.94 -13.53 10.14
CA GLU A 48 0.81 -14.95 9.81
C GLU A 48 1.98 -15.79 10.33
N GLU A 49 3.21 -15.27 10.30
CA GLU A 49 4.40 -16.01 10.71
C GLU A 49 4.70 -15.92 12.21
N LYS A 50 4.33 -14.81 12.87
CA LYS A 50 4.75 -14.53 14.26
C LYS A 50 3.60 -14.54 15.25
N ILE A 51 2.41 -14.11 14.84
CA ILE A 51 1.28 -13.90 15.75
C ILE A 51 0.25 -15.01 15.61
N PHE A 52 -0.14 -15.35 14.38
CA PHE A 52 -1.15 -16.38 14.12
C PHE A 52 -0.81 -17.75 14.76
N PRO A 53 0.44 -18.24 14.78
CA PRO A 53 0.74 -19.51 15.43
C PRO A 53 0.42 -19.55 16.94
N ILE A 54 0.53 -18.40 17.62
CA ILE A 54 0.20 -18.26 19.04
C ILE A 54 -1.33 -18.27 19.23
N LEU A 55 -2.05 -17.61 18.34
CA LEU A 55 -3.52 -17.62 18.34
C LEU A 55 -4.04 -19.03 18.04
N ASP A 56 -3.43 -19.74 17.09
CA ASP A 56 -3.83 -21.10 16.73
C ASP A 56 -3.66 -22.06 17.92
N SER A 57 -2.56 -21.95 18.66
CA SER A 57 -2.28 -22.82 19.81
C SER A 57 -3.15 -22.55 21.05
N HIS A 58 -3.61 -21.31 21.25
CA HIS A 58 -4.27 -20.91 22.51
C HIS A 58 -5.69 -20.39 22.37
N CYS A 59 -6.07 -19.83 21.22
CA CYS A 59 -7.32 -19.10 21.03
C CYS A 59 -8.27 -19.80 20.06
N ILE A 60 -7.78 -20.23 18.89
CA ILE A 60 -8.63 -20.69 17.76
C ILE A 60 -9.42 -21.97 18.10
N LYS A 61 -8.91 -22.84 18.97
CA LYS A 61 -9.65 -24.04 19.39
C LYS A 61 -11.05 -23.73 19.97
N CYS A 62 -11.21 -22.57 20.62
CA CYS A 62 -12.47 -22.14 21.23
C CYS A 62 -13.13 -20.95 20.51
N HIS A 63 -12.38 -20.22 19.69
CA HIS A 63 -12.80 -19.02 18.96
C HIS A 63 -12.46 -19.15 17.47
N GLY A 64 -12.77 -20.30 16.89
CA GLY A 64 -12.45 -20.68 15.53
C GLY A 64 -13.65 -21.30 14.81
N PRO A 65 -13.46 -21.97 13.66
CA PRO A 65 -14.57 -22.51 12.87
C PRO A 65 -15.37 -23.58 13.62
N GLU A 66 -14.70 -24.42 14.41
CA GLU A 66 -15.34 -25.53 15.15
C GLU A 66 -16.14 -25.06 16.36
N LYS A 67 -15.72 -23.95 16.99
CA LYS A 67 -16.32 -23.43 18.21
C LYS A 67 -16.14 -21.93 18.26
N GLN A 68 -17.24 -21.22 18.48
CA GLN A 68 -17.27 -19.76 18.53
C GLN A 68 -17.81 -19.34 19.91
N LYS A 69 -17.03 -19.62 20.97
CA LYS A 69 -17.42 -19.20 22.32
C LYS A 69 -17.54 -17.68 22.36
N GLY A 70 -18.58 -17.18 23.02
CA GLY A 70 -18.82 -15.74 23.13
C GLY A 70 -19.12 -15.06 21.78
N ASP A 71 -19.59 -15.82 20.78
CA ASP A 71 -19.87 -15.32 19.42
C ASP A 71 -18.66 -14.65 18.75
N LEU A 72 -17.45 -15.08 19.14
CA LEU A 72 -16.19 -14.51 18.69
C LEU A 72 -15.42 -15.54 17.85
N ARG A 73 -14.97 -15.10 16.66
CA ARG A 73 -14.21 -15.92 15.71
C ARG A 73 -12.93 -15.19 15.27
N LEU A 74 -11.81 -15.53 15.90
CA LEU A 74 -10.55 -14.79 15.82
C LEU A 74 -9.73 -15.07 14.56
N ASP A 75 -9.92 -16.23 13.91
CA ASP A 75 -9.25 -16.62 12.66
C ASP A 75 -9.69 -15.76 11.46
N LEU A 76 -10.89 -15.16 11.50
CA LEU A 76 -11.38 -14.26 10.46
C LEU A 76 -11.36 -12.78 10.87
N LEU A 77 -10.96 -12.48 12.10
CA LEU A 77 -11.01 -11.11 12.60
C LEU A 77 -9.92 -10.27 11.91
N SER A 78 -10.32 -9.15 11.32
CA SER A 78 -9.41 -8.26 10.58
C SER A 78 -8.27 -7.77 11.46
N THR A 79 -7.07 -7.68 10.88
CA THR A 79 -5.87 -7.10 11.52
C THR A 79 -5.55 -5.71 10.98
N ASP A 80 -6.41 -5.16 10.12
CA ASP A 80 -6.24 -3.82 9.56
C ASP A 80 -6.93 -2.75 10.42
N PHE A 81 -6.31 -2.43 11.56
CA PHE A 81 -6.87 -1.49 12.54
C PHE A 81 -7.07 -0.06 12.04
N LEU A 82 -6.49 0.31 10.90
CA LEU A 82 -6.64 1.63 10.30
C LEU A 82 -7.98 1.78 9.57
N ASN A 83 -8.45 0.69 8.94
CA ASN A 83 -9.64 0.70 8.11
C ASN A 83 -10.81 -0.06 8.75
N ASP A 84 -10.55 -0.89 9.75
CA ASP A 84 -11.55 -1.63 10.50
C ASP A 84 -11.47 -1.32 12.00
N ARG A 85 -12.21 -0.28 12.41
CA ARG A 85 -12.30 0.14 13.81
C ARG A 85 -13.00 -0.91 14.68
N GLY A 86 -13.98 -1.62 14.15
CA GLY A 86 -14.73 -2.65 14.89
C GLY A 86 -13.84 -3.83 15.24
N ALA A 87 -13.02 -4.27 14.28
CA ALA A 87 -12.01 -5.28 14.57
C ALA A 87 -10.96 -4.78 15.58
N ALA A 88 -10.49 -3.54 15.45
CA ALA A 88 -9.53 -2.96 16.41
C ALA A 88 -10.07 -2.95 17.85
N GLU A 89 -11.34 -2.58 18.04
CA GLU A 89 -12.04 -2.62 19.33
C GLU A 89 -12.15 -4.05 19.86
N THR A 90 -12.55 -5.00 19.00
CA THR A 90 -12.67 -6.41 19.38
C THR A 90 -11.32 -7.01 19.83
N TRP A 91 -10.22 -6.69 19.13
CA TRP A 91 -8.88 -7.12 19.54
C TRP A 91 -8.45 -6.49 20.88
N HIS A 92 -8.81 -5.23 21.11
CA HIS A 92 -8.54 -4.55 22.37
C HIS A 92 -9.26 -5.24 23.53
N ASP A 93 -10.56 -5.52 23.37
CA ASP A 93 -11.39 -6.20 24.36
C ASP A 93 -10.87 -7.61 24.67
N ALA A 94 -10.50 -8.37 23.62
CA ALA A 94 -9.90 -9.70 23.79
C ALA A 94 -8.60 -9.64 24.61
N SER A 95 -7.74 -8.65 24.36
CA SER A 95 -6.52 -8.43 25.14
C SER A 95 -6.84 -8.09 26.60
N ASP A 96 -7.87 -7.28 26.85
CA ASP A 96 -8.23 -6.87 28.20
C ASP A 96 -8.81 -8.02 29.03
N GLN A 97 -9.61 -8.90 28.41
CA GLN A 97 -10.07 -10.15 29.03
C GLN A 97 -8.90 -11.02 29.53
N ILE A 98 -7.81 -11.09 28.76
CA ILE A 98 -6.60 -11.83 29.16
C ILE A 98 -5.87 -11.11 30.30
N LYS A 99 -5.71 -9.78 30.22
CA LYS A 99 -5.05 -8.99 31.27
C LYS A 99 -5.80 -9.04 32.61
N LEU A 100 -7.13 -9.10 32.55
CA LEU A 100 -8.00 -9.21 33.72
C LEU A 100 -8.08 -10.63 34.29
N GLY A 101 -7.55 -11.63 33.57
CA GLY A 101 -7.60 -13.03 33.99
C GLY A 101 -8.99 -13.68 33.82
N GLU A 102 -9.91 -13.03 33.12
CA GLU A 102 -11.23 -13.60 32.79
C GLU A 102 -11.12 -14.68 31.70
N MET A 103 -10.03 -14.63 30.92
CA MET A 103 -9.66 -15.62 29.90
C MET A 103 -8.24 -16.16 30.16
N PRO A 104 -8.01 -17.48 30.07
CA PRO A 104 -8.99 -18.53 29.75
C PRO A 104 -9.96 -18.80 30.93
N PRO A 105 -11.21 -19.18 30.66
CA PRO A 105 -12.19 -19.47 31.70
C PRO A 105 -11.82 -20.78 32.42
N GLU A 106 -12.17 -20.88 33.71
CA GLU A 106 -12.01 -22.10 34.53
C GLU A 106 -12.77 -23.33 33.98
#